data_AF-A0A2E6HYW7-F1
#
_entry.id   AF-A0A2E6HYW7-F1
#
_cell.length_a   1.000
_cell.length_b   1.000
_cell.length_c   1.000
_cell.angle_alpha   90.00
_cell.angle_beta   90.00
_cell.angle_gamma   90.00
#
_symmetry.space_group_name_H-M   'P 1'
#
loop_
_entity.id
_entity.type
_entity.pdbx_description
1 polymer ?
#
loop_
_entity_poly.entity_id
_entity_poly.type
_entity_poly.pdbx_seq_one_letter_code
_entity_poly.pdbx_strand_id
1 'polypeptide(L)'
;MSERETVEPIRLWPGWVIVALQMQAWFVVLVAFPEAPPIGFFGGVVGWLAIVVWWGFFSRAPRSERWRAVVLMIVALAATYLVLHDSIAKAMMGLIYILHVTLVLSPAFVAWATASRGLSERPRRITMAAMVFLACGVMALLRSEGMTGGDGAVFAWRWSETAEERLLALADDGGGETAAVGMRTGADWPGFRGSERDGRVSGTRIATDWSVTAPSELWRRPIGPGWSSFAVRGDLIFTQEQRGGEELVVCHRLETGERVWANSDRTRFWEAIGGPGPRATPTLDGDRLYSFGATSILNAFEASNGKRLWSRNVSNDTGEDVPMWGFSSSPLTVDDRVFVAAAGTLVAYDAGAGDLLWTVEGGWGYSSPHSATMLRKCC
;
A
#
# COMPACT_ATOMS: atom_id res chain seq x y z
N MET A 1 27.68 -61.75 1.57
CA MET A 1 28.06 -60.58 2.37
C MET A 1 27.63 -59.35 1.59
N SER A 2 26.52 -58.73 1.99
CA SER A 2 26.04 -57.49 1.36
C SER A 2 26.87 -56.34 1.90
N GLU A 3 27.68 -55.71 1.04
CA GLU A 3 28.35 -54.44 1.34
C GLU A 3 27.28 -53.42 1.71
N ARG A 4 27.21 -53.06 3.00
CA ARG A 4 26.47 -51.86 3.41
C ARG A 4 27.30 -50.68 2.89
N GLU A 5 26.88 -50.08 1.78
CA GLU A 5 27.33 -48.74 1.41
C GLU A 5 27.22 -47.84 2.65
N THR A 6 28.37 -47.41 3.16
CA THR A 6 28.45 -46.49 4.30
C THR A 6 28.00 -45.13 3.81
N VAL A 7 26.71 -44.83 3.96
CA VAL A 7 26.15 -43.51 3.63
C VAL A 7 26.80 -42.48 4.55
N GLU A 8 27.62 -41.59 3.98
CA GLU A 8 28.22 -40.51 4.76
C GLU A 8 27.13 -39.62 5.38
N PRO A 9 27.28 -39.21 6.65
CA PRO A 9 26.31 -38.35 7.30
C PRO A 9 26.25 -36.97 6.64
N ILE A 10 25.04 -36.41 6.57
CA ILE A 10 24.80 -35.06 6.04
C ILE A 10 25.63 -34.04 6.82
N ARG A 11 26.34 -33.17 6.10
CA ARG A 11 27.11 -32.07 6.68
C ARG A 11 26.20 -30.87 6.95
N LEU A 12 25.65 -30.81 8.16
CA LEU A 12 24.61 -29.83 8.55
C LEU A 12 25.13 -28.46 8.99
N TRP A 13 26.34 -28.38 9.56
CA TRP A 13 26.84 -27.12 10.13
C TRP A 13 26.88 -25.94 9.13
N PRO A 14 27.22 -26.09 7.83
CA PRO A 14 27.23 -24.96 6.92
C PRO A 14 25.81 -24.42 6.68
N GLY A 15 24.81 -25.30 6.64
CA GLY A 15 23.40 -24.89 6.51
C GLY A 15 22.96 -24.01 7.68
N TRP A 16 23.30 -24.38 8.91
CA TRP A 16 22.99 -23.57 10.09
C TRP A 16 23.75 -22.23 10.12
N VAL A 17 24.99 -22.19 9.66
CA VAL A 17 25.75 -20.93 9.51
C VAL A 17 25.08 -20.00 8.49
N ILE A 18 24.67 -20.53 7.34
CA ILE A 18 23.98 -19.74 6.32
C ILE A 18 22.66 -19.18 6.87
N VAL A 19 21.85 -20.01 7.54
CA VAL A 19 20.60 -19.57 8.17
C VAL A 19 20.87 -18.48 9.22
N ALA A 20 21.88 -18.63 10.07
CA ALA A 20 22.21 -17.64 11.09
C ALA A 20 22.60 -16.29 10.44
N LEU A 21 23.43 -16.30 9.40
CA LEU A 21 23.81 -15.09 8.67
C LEU A 21 22.62 -14.45 7.95
N GLN A 22 21.74 -15.25 7.36
CA GLN A 22 20.52 -14.78 6.71
C GLN A 22 19.57 -14.10 7.72
N MET A 23 19.35 -14.72 8.88
CA MET A 23 18.52 -14.14 9.95
C MET A 23 19.14 -12.87 10.52
N GLN A 24 20.47 -12.83 10.67
CA GLN A 24 21.18 -11.63 11.12
C GLN A 24 21.05 -10.48 10.10
N ALA A 25 21.21 -10.76 8.81
CA ALA A 25 21.03 -9.76 7.76
C ALA A 25 19.59 -9.20 7.74
N TRP A 26 18.58 -10.04 7.97
CA TRP A 26 17.20 -9.59 7.99
C TRP A 26 16.85 -8.83 9.27
N PHE A 27 17.08 -9.41 10.45
CA PHE A 27 16.57 -8.84 11.70
C PHE A 27 17.51 -7.82 12.36
N VAL A 28 18.83 -7.98 12.21
CA VAL A 28 19.80 -7.12 12.91
C VAL A 28 20.20 -5.96 12.03
N VAL A 29 20.51 -6.20 10.75
CA VAL A 29 20.98 -5.13 9.85
C VAL A 29 19.86 -4.14 9.52
N LEU A 30 18.62 -4.60 9.29
CA LEU A 30 17.50 -3.68 9.03
C LEU A 30 17.19 -2.76 10.22
N VAL A 31 17.34 -3.28 11.45
CA VAL A 31 17.10 -2.49 12.67
C VAL A 31 18.28 -1.55 12.96
N ALA A 32 19.51 -2.03 12.79
CA ALA A 32 20.70 -1.23 13.08
C ALA A 32 21.03 -0.21 11.99
N PHE A 33 20.63 -0.46 10.74
CA PHE A 33 20.93 0.36 9.57
C PHE A 33 19.67 0.56 8.71
N PRO A 34 18.68 1.32 9.20
CA PRO A 34 17.43 1.58 8.46
C PRO A 34 17.65 2.31 7.13
N GLU A 35 18.80 2.99 6.96
CA GLU A 35 19.23 3.65 5.73
C GLU A 35 19.65 2.67 4.61
N ALA A 36 19.86 1.38 4.93
CA ALA A 36 20.33 0.37 3.98
C ALA A 36 19.35 -0.81 3.77
N PRO A 37 18.07 -0.56 3.45
CA PRO A 37 17.06 -1.62 3.29
C PRO A 37 17.42 -2.70 2.25
N PRO A 38 18.11 -2.40 1.12
CA PRO A 38 18.48 -3.44 0.16
C PRO A 38 19.32 -4.56 0.77
N ILE A 39 20.19 -4.27 1.75
CA ILE A 39 21.09 -5.27 2.34
C ILE A 39 20.28 -6.33 3.10
N GLY A 40 19.29 -5.90 3.87
CA GLY A 40 18.41 -6.82 4.60
C GLY A 40 17.50 -7.61 3.67
N PHE A 41 16.79 -6.93 2.76
CA PHE A 41 15.87 -7.58 1.83
C PHE A 41 16.56 -8.61 0.95
N PHE A 42 17.62 -8.21 0.24
CA PHE A 42 18.33 -9.10 -0.67
C PHE A 42 19.23 -10.11 0.06
N GLY A 43 19.65 -9.83 1.31
CA GLY A 43 20.34 -10.79 2.16
C GLY A 43 19.53 -12.08 2.37
N GLY A 44 18.20 -11.98 2.47
CA GLY A 44 17.30 -13.12 2.50
C GLY A 44 17.43 -14.03 1.26
N VAL A 45 17.43 -13.43 0.07
CA VAL A 45 17.54 -14.14 -1.21
C VAL A 45 18.93 -14.75 -1.38
N VAL A 46 20.00 -14.01 -1.04
CA VAL A 46 21.38 -14.51 -1.09
C VAL A 46 21.55 -15.70 -0.15
N GLY A 47 21.03 -15.62 1.07
CA GLY A 47 21.03 -16.73 2.03
C GLY A 47 20.32 -17.97 1.48
N TRP A 48 19.18 -17.79 0.83
CA TRP A 48 18.47 -18.89 0.17
C TRP A 48 19.27 -19.55 -0.94
N LEU A 49 19.88 -18.75 -1.83
CA LEU A 49 20.73 -19.28 -2.89
C LEU A 49 21.93 -20.05 -2.30
N ALA A 50 22.51 -19.55 -1.21
CA ALA A 50 23.56 -20.25 -0.50
C ALA A 50 23.08 -21.60 0.10
N ILE A 51 21.84 -21.69 0.60
CA ILE A 51 21.23 -22.96 1.03
C ILE A 51 21.10 -23.94 -0.14
N VAL A 52 20.62 -23.48 -1.29
CA VAL A 52 20.50 -24.32 -2.50
C VAL A 52 21.88 -24.84 -2.94
N VAL A 53 22.90 -23.98 -2.94
CA VAL A 53 24.29 -24.36 -3.28
C VAL A 53 24.85 -25.34 -2.25
N TRP A 54 24.70 -25.06 -0.96
CA TRP A 54 25.12 -25.98 0.10
C TRP A 54 24.44 -27.34 -0.05
N TRP A 55 23.12 -27.37 -0.26
CA TRP A 55 22.38 -28.61 -0.41
C TRP A 55 22.81 -29.40 -1.64
N GLY A 56 22.93 -28.74 -2.80
CA GLY A 56 23.26 -29.34 -4.09
C GLY A 56 24.69 -29.90 -4.17
N PHE A 57 25.64 -29.26 -3.50
CA PHE A 57 27.07 -29.56 -3.69
C PHE A 57 27.80 -30.00 -2.42
N PHE A 58 27.49 -29.42 -1.26
CA PHE A 58 28.31 -29.54 -0.05
C PHE A 58 27.65 -30.30 1.12
N SER A 59 26.37 -30.66 1.01
CA SER A 59 25.59 -31.34 2.06
C SER A 59 25.98 -32.78 2.33
N ARG A 60 26.70 -33.44 1.40
CA ARG A 60 26.94 -34.89 1.39
C ARG A 60 25.67 -35.75 1.27
N ALA A 61 24.50 -35.17 0.99
CA ALA A 61 23.29 -35.95 0.73
C ALA A 61 23.42 -36.82 -0.55
N PRO A 62 22.64 -37.91 -0.71
CA PRO A 62 22.61 -38.69 -1.94
C PRO A 62 22.26 -37.84 -3.17
N ARG A 63 22.92 -38.05 -4.30
CA ARG A 63 22.78 -37.21 -5.51
C ARG A 63 21.35 -37.08 -6.01
N SER A 64 20.56 -38.15 -5.93
CA SER A 64 19.14 -38.15 -6.31
C SER A 64 18.28 -37.28 -5.37
N GLU A 65 18.62 -37.21 -4.09
CA GLU A 65 17.90 -36.41 -3.10
C GLU A 65 18.21 -34.92 -3.25
N ARG A 66 19.46 -34.57 -3.59
CA ARG A 66 19.88 -33.19 -3.82
C ARG A 66 19.01 -32.49 -4.85
N TRP A 67 18.94 -33.06 -6.05
CA TRP A 67 18.23 -32.44 -7.17
C TRP A 67 16.71 -32.55 -7.03
N ARG A 68 16.20 -33.63 -6.43
CA ARG A 68 14.75 -33.72 -6.13
C ARG A 68 14.31 -32.63 -5.16
N ALA A 69 15.09 -32.32 -4.13
CA ALA A 69 14.78 -31.24 -3.21
C ALA A 69 14.72 -29.89 -3.94
N VAL A 70 15.69 -29.58 -4.79
CA VAL A 70 15.73 -28.31 -5.55
C VAL A 70 14.52 -28.20 -6.49
N VAL A 71 14.23 -29.26 -7.25
CA VAL A 71 13.04 -29.30 -8.12
C VAL A 71 11.76 -29.14 -7.30
N LEU A 72 11.68 -29.80 -6.15
CA LEU A 72 10.53 -29.70 -5.24
C LEU A 72 10.34 -28.28 -4.68
N MET A 73 11.43 -27.59 -4.31
CA MET A 73 11.36 -26.19 -3.88
C MET A 73 10.81 -25.30 -5.00
N ILE A 74 11.32 -25.46 -6.23
CA ILE A 74 10.86 -24.68 -7.39
C ILE A 74 9.37 -24.94 -7.66
N VAL A 75 8.96 -26.21 -7.67
CA VAL A 75 7.56 -26.61 -7.88
C VAL A 75 6.67 -26.08 -6.75
N ALA A 76 7.09 -26.16 -5.50
CA ALA A 76 6.32 -25.67 -4.37
C ALA A 76 6.17 -24.14 -4.41
N LEU A 77 7.25 -23.40 -4.71
CA LEU A 77 7.19 -21.95 -4.87
C LEU A 77 6.22 -21.55 -6.00
N ALA A 78 6.30 -22.21 -7.16
CA ALA A 78 5.39 -21.96 -8.27
C ALA A 78 3.94 -22.31 -7.91
N ALA A 79 3.71 -23.47 -7.28
CA ALA A 79 2.38 -23.92 -6.88
C ALA A 79 1.75 -23.00 -5.82
N THR A 80 2.53 -22.54 -4.83
CA THR A 80 2.06 -21.57 -3.85
C THR A 80 1.72 -20.25 -4.52
N TYR A 81 2.55 -19.75 -5.44
CA TYR A 81 2.30 -18.48 -6.14
C TYR A 81 0.91 -18.43 -6.78
N LEU A 82 0.44 -19.55 -7.35
CA LEU A 82 -0.89 -19.67 -7.97
C LEU A 82 -2.06 -19.54 -6.99
N VAL A 83 -1.84 -19.72 -5.69
CA VAL A 83 -2.88 -19.65 -4.66
C VAL A 83 -2.68 -18.49 -3.69
N LEU A 84 -1.64 -17.68 -3.85
CA LEU A 84 -1.42 -16.49 -3.03
C LEU A 84 -2.57 -15.50 -3.19
N HIS A 85 -2.83 -14.73 -2.13
CA HIS A 85 -3.71 -13.57 -2.24
C HIS A 85 -3.04 -12.49 -3.11
N ASP A 86 -3.83 -11.76 -3.90
CA ASP A 86 -3.33 -10.74 -4.83
C ASP A 86 -2.45 -9.68 -4.15
N SER A 87 -2.77 -9.29 -2.92
CA SER A 87 -1.97 -8.32 -2.15
C SER A 87 -0.56 -8.82 -1.79
N ILE A 88 -0.31 -10.12 -1.88
CA ILE A 88 1.03 -10.71 -1.72
C ILE A 88 1.61 -11.06 -3.09
N ALA A 89 0.82 -11.66 -3.99
CA ALA A 89 1.30 -12.11 -5.29
C ALA A 89 1.77 -10.97 -6.20
N LYS A 90 1.13 -9.80 -6.10
CA LYS A 90 1.38 -8.62 -6.97
C LYS A 90 2.23 -7.55 -6.29
N ALA A 91 2.36 -7.56 -4.96
CA ALA A 91 3.12 -6.56 -4.23
C ALA A 91 4.61 -6.62 -4.59
N MET A 92 5.19 -5.43 -4.82
CA MET A 92 6.55 -5.27 -5.36
C MET A 92 6.84 -6.18 -6.58
N MET A 93 5.88 -6.28 -7.50
CA MET A 93 5.99 -7.15 -8.69
C MET A 93 6.21 -8.64 -8.33
N GLY A 94 5.63 -9.09 -7.22
CA GLY A 94 5.75 -10.46 -6.71
C GLY A 94 7.00 -10.74 -5.87
N LEU A 95 7.89 -9.75 -5.70
CA LEU A 95 9.10 -9.91 -4.91
C LEU A 95 8.80 -10.13 -3.43
N ILE A 96 7.69 -9.61 -2.90
CA ILE A 96 7.37 -9.74 -1.46
C ILE A 96 7.26 -11.21 -1.04
N TYR A 97 6.66 -12.06 -1.88
CA TYR A 97 6.54 -13.49 -1.61
C TYR A 97 7.92 -14.14 -1.52
N ILE A 98 8.79 -13.84 -2.49
CA ILE A 98 10.16 -14.38 -2.54
C ILE A 98 10.98 -13.92 -1.33
N LEU A 99 10.88 -12.65 -0.95
CA LEU A 99 11.58 -12.11 0.21
C LEU A 99 11.17 -12.81 1.51
N HIS A 100 9.87 -13.02 1.72
CA HIS A 100 9.38 -13.62 2.96
C HIS A 100 9.51 -15.15 3.00
N VAL A 101 9.25 -15.83 1.89
CA VAL A 101 9.32 -17.30 1.84
C VAL A 101 10.72 -17.80 2.07
N THR A 102 11.76 -17.07 1.62
CA THR A 102 13.15 -17.46 1.83
C THR A 102 13.55 -17.47 3.30
N LEU A 103 12.94 -16.62 4.13
CA LEU A 103 13.17 -16.56 5.58
C LEU A 103 12.52 -17.71 6.34
N VAL A 104 11.44 -18.28 5.80
CA VAL A 104 10.75 -19.41 6.41
C VAL A 104 11.33 -20.72 5.90
N LEU A 105 11.50 -20.84 4.59
CA LEU A 105 11.93 -22.07 3.93
C LEU A 105 13.36 -22.46 4.28
N SER A 106 14.29 -21.50 4.38
CA SER A 106 15.69 -21.78 4.71
C SER A 106 15.87 -22.45 6.09
N PRO A 107 15.43 -21.86 7.21
CA PRO A 107 15.52 -22.50 8.52
C PRO A 107 14.67 -23.78 8.60
N ALA A 108 13.47 -23.82 8.01
CA ALA A 108 12.64 -25.01 8.01
C ALA A 108 13.33 -26.18 7.30
N PHE A 109 14.01 -25.92 6.18
CA PHE A 109 14.73 -26.93 5.41
C PHE A 109 15.95 -27.47 6.17
N VAL A 110 16.74 -26.61 6.79
CA VAL A 110 17.91 -27.05 7.60
C VAL A 110 17.48 -27.78 8.88
N ALA A 111 16.40 -27.32 9.52
CA ALA A 111 15.81 -27.98 10.68
C ALA A 111 15.27 -29.37 10.32
N TRP A 112 14.55 -29.50 9.21
CA TRP A 112 14.11 -30.78 8.68
C TRP A 112 15.29 -31.71 8.41
N ALA A 113 16.33 -31.25 7.72
CA ALA A 113 17.51 -32.06 7.42
C ALA A 113 18.22 -32.55 8.69
N THR A 114 18.14 -31.78 9.78
CA THR A 114 18.65 -32.15 11.10
C THR A 114 17.77 -33.22 11.77
N ALA A 115 16.45 -33.04 11.75
CA ALA A 115 15.49 -33.96 12.36
C ALA A 115 15.38 -35.30 11.60
N SER A 116 15.59 -35.29 10.28
CA SER A 116 15.39 -36.46 9.42
C SER A 116 16.61 -37.39 9.33
N ARG A 117 17.69 -37.13 10.07
CA ARG A 117 18.95 -37.90 9.99
C ARG A 117 18.78 -39.40 10.27
N GLY A 118 17.87 -39.75 11.17
CA GLY A 118 17.60 -41.14 11.56
C GLY A 118 16.48 -41.81 10.76
N LEU A 119 15.85 -41.10 9.82
CA LEU A 119 14.72 -41.64 9.05
C LEU A 119 15.20 -42.48 7.87
N SER A 120 14.42 -43.52 7.56
CA SER A 120 14.59 -44.27 6.32
C SER A 120 14.17 -43.44 5.09
N GLU A 121 14.60 -43.88 3.90
CA GLU A 121 14.50 -43.11 2.65
C GLU A 121 13.08 -42.62 2.31
N ARG A 122 12.06 -43.48 2.48
CA ARG A 122 10.66 -43.14 2.16
C ARG A 122 10.09 -42.08 3.11
N PRO A 123 10.07 -42.27 4.45
CA PRO A 123 9.64 -41.23 5.39
C PRO A 123 10.40 -39.92 5.25
N ARG A 124 11.72 -39.98 5.02
CA ARG A 124 12.56 -38.80 4.81
C ARG A 124 12.10 -37.99 3.59
N ARG A 125 11.78 -38.64 2.47
CA ARG A 125 11.26 -37.95 1.27
C ARG A 125 9.88 -37.35 1.48
N ILE A 126 8.98 -38.08 2.13
CA ILE A 126 7.62 -37.61 2.41
C ILE A 126 7.68 -36.38 3.32
N THR A 127 8.46 -36.45 4.39
CA THR A 127 8.64 -35.32 5.32
C THR A 127 9.34 -34.12 4.67
N MET A 128 10.28 -34.34 3.74
CA MET A 128 10.89 -33.26 2.95
C MET A 128 9.83 -32.52 2.14
N ALA A 129 9.03 -33.27 1.38
CA ALA A 129 7.96 -32.70 0.56
C ALA A 129 6.96 -31.95 1.40
N ALA A 130 6.47 -32.57 2.49
CA ALA A 130 5.55 -31.93 3.41
C ALA A 130 6.11 -30.62 3.97
N MET A 131 7.35 -30.60 4.46
CA MET A 131 7.94 -29.37 5.00
C MET A 131 8.15 -28.30 3.94
N VAL A 132 8.62 -28.65 2.74
CA VAL A 132 8.80 -27.66 1.66
C VAL A 132 7.47 -27.02 1.28
N PHE A 133 6.41 -27.83 1.07
CA PHE A 133 5.09 -27.30 0.75
C PHE A 133 4.48 -26.51 1.91
N LEU A 134 4.65 -26.94 3.16
CA LEU A 134 4.19 -26.21 4.34
C LEU A 134 4.89 -24.86 4.45
N ALA A 135 6.22 -24.82 4.36
CA ALA A 135 7.01 -23.60 4.48
C ALA A 135 6.72 -22.61 3.34
N CYS A 136 6.59 -23.09 2.09
CA CYS A 136 6.17 -22.26 0.97
C CYS A 136 4.72 -21.77 1.14
N GLY A 137 3.85 -22.62 1.69
CA GLY A 137 2.41 -22.42 1.83
C GLY A 137 1.97 -21.41 2.89
N VAL A 138 2.80 -21.10 3.88
CA VAL A 138 2.41 -20.22 5.01
C VAL A 138 1.87 -18.87 4.54
N MET A 139 2.51 -18.25 3.54
CA MET A 139 2.08 -16.95 3.02
C MET A 139 0.74 -17.00 2.29
N ALA A 140 0.28 -18.17 1.83
CA ALA A 140 -1.03 -18.31 1.18
C ALA A 140 -2.21 -18.18 2.16
N LEU A 141 -1.94 -18.29 3.47
CA LEU A 141 -2.92 -18.11 4.53
C LEU A 141 -3.12 -16.63 4.90
N LEU A 142 -2.25 -15.75 4.42
CA LEU A 142 -2.21 -14.34 4.77
C LEU A 142 -2.70 -13.47 3.61
N ARG A 143 -3.14 -12.25 3.95
CA ARG A 143 -3.23 -11.13 3.03
C ARG A 143 -2.57 -9.91 3.67
N SER A 144 -1.90 -9.09 2.85
CA SER A 144 -1.52 -7.74 3.25
C SER A 144 -2.78 -6.85 3.28
N GLU A 145 -2.93 -6.05 4.33
CA GLU A 145 -3.92 -4.97 4.48
C GLU A 145 -3.33 -3.59 4.12
N GLY A 146 -2.08 -3.55 3.67
CA GLY A 146 -1.38 -2.32 3.30
C GLY A 146 -0.13 -2.10 4.16
N MET A 147 0.38 -0.87 4.13
CA MET A 147 1.57 -0.46 4.88
C MET A 147 1.22 0.59 5.92
N THR A 148 1.93 0.56 7.05
CA THR A 148 1.92 1.62 8.06
C THR A 148 2.87 2.75 7.65
N GLY A 149 2.71 3.93 8.27
CA GLY A 149 3.62 5.07 8.05
C GLY A 149 5.07 4.86 8.55
N GLY A 150 5.36 3.71 9.19
CA GLY A 150 6.71 3.30 9.59
C GLY A 150 7.24 2.13 8.75
N ASP A 151 6.81 2.02 7.50
CA ASP A 151 7.23 1.02 6.50
C ASP A 151 6.89 -0.45 6.81
N GLY A 152 6.18 -0.73 7.90
CA GLY A 152 5.72 -2.07 8.25
C GLY A 152 4.48 -2.48 7.45
N ALA A 153 4.53 -3.62 6.77
CA ALA A 153 3.35 -4.24 6.17
C ALA A 153 2.43 -4.81 7.26
N VAL A 154 1.12 -4.62 7.12
CA VAL A 154 0.11 -5.18 8.01
C VAL A 154 -0.42 -6.46 7.39
N PHE A 155 -0.29 -7.58 8.09
CA PHE A 155 -0.84 -8.86 7.63
C PHE A 155 -2.06 -9.26 8.45
N ALA A 156 -3.06 -9.76 7.76
CA ALA A 156 -4.24 -10.38 8.35
C ALA A 156 -4.43 -11.80 7.80
N TRP A 157 -5.24 -12.60 8.49
CA TRP A 157 -5.69 -13.88 7.93
C TRP A 157 -6.49 -13.62 6.66
N ARG A 158 -6.26 -14.40 5.62
CA ARG A 158 -6.91 -14.20 4.32
C ARG A 158 -8.44 -14.14 4.40
N TRP A 159 -9.02 -14.92 5.30
CA TRP A 159 -10.47 -15.08 5.53
C TRP A 159 -11.00 -14.25 6.70
N SER A 160 -10.16 -13.43 7.36
CA SER A 160 -10.69 -12.48 8.33
C SER A 160 -11.33 -11.31 7.61
N GLU A 161 -12.48 -10.89 8.12
CA GLU A 161 -13.22 -9.71 7.68
C GLU A 161 -12.32 -8.46 7.66
N THR A 162 -12.36 -7.72 6.56
CA THR A 162 -11.65 -6.46 6.32
C THR A 162 -12.30 -5.31 7.10
N ALA A 163 -11.53 -4.23 7.32
CA ALA A 163 -12.09 -2.98 7.82
C ALA A 163 -13.17 -2.40 6.88
N GLU A 164 -13.01 -2.57 5.56
CA GLU A 164 -13.98 -2.13 4.56
C GLU A 164 -15.29 -2.94 4.65
N GLU A 165 -15.23 -4.27 4.76
CA GLU A 165 -16.42 -5.12 4.93
C GLU A 165 -17.19 -4.76 6.20
N ARG A 166 -16.48 -4.55 7.33
CA ARG A 166 -17.12 -4.07 8.57
C ARG A 166 -17.79 -2.71 8.38
N LEU A 167 -17.15 -1.78 7.69
CA LEU A 167 -17.75 -0.47 7.39
C LEU A 167 -18.99 -0.62 6.51
N LEU A 168 -18.94 -1.45 5.48
CA LEU A 168 -20.08 -1.69 4.58
C LEU A 168 -21.24 -2.38 5.30
N ALA A 169 -20.95 -3.27 6.26
CA ALA A 169 -21.98 -3.88 7.10
C ALA A 169 -22.66 -2.90 8.05
N LEU A 170 -21.98 -1.82 8.45
CA LEU A 170 -22.54 -0.73 9.26
C LEU A 170 -23.35 0.27 8.43
N ALA A 171 -23.21 0.27 7.10
CA ALA A 171 -23.69 1.35 6.26
C ALA A 171 -25.17 1.21 5.87
N ASP A 172 -26.04 1.85 6.66
CA ASP A 172 -27.37 2.33 6.24
C ASP A 172 -27.62 3.78 6.70
N ASP A 173 -26.64 4.67 6.47
CA ASP A 173 -26.74 6.08 6.87
C ASP A 173 -26.82 7.02 5.66
N GLY A 174 -27.95 6.96 4.95
CA GLY A 174 -28.56 8.10 4.21
C GLY A 174 -27.70 8.83 3.16
N GLY A 175 -27.62 8.28 1.94
CA GLY A 175 -27.09 8.95 0.76
C GLY A 175 -28.14 9.78 0.01
N GLY A 176 -28.81 10.70 0.71
CA GLY A 176 -29.73 11.67 0.08
C GLY A 176 -29.07 13.03 -0.11
N GLU A 177 -29.54 13.81 -1.10
CA GLU A 177 -29.25 15.25 -1.17
C GLU A 177 -29.61 15.89 0.17
N THR A 178 -28.60 16.32 0.92
CA THR A 178 -28.79 17.06 2.16
C THR A 178 -28.92 18.55 1.84
N ALA A 179 -29.81 19.23 2.57
CA ALA A 179 -29.95 20.68 2.46
C ALA A 179 -28.59 21.36 2.67
N ALA A 180 -28.30 22.41 1.89
CA ALA A 180 -27.04 23.13 1.96
C ALA A 180 -26.72 23.54 3.40
N VAL A 181 -25.54 23.13 3.87
CA VAL A 181 -25.04 23.51 5.19
C VAL A 181 -24.24 24.79 5.05
N GLY A 182 -24.55 25.79 5.86
CA GLY A 182 -23.80 27.05 5.87
C GLY A 182 -22.37 26.81 6.35
N MET A 183 -21.39 27.05 5.47
CA MET A 183 -19.97 26.95 5.83
C MET A 183 -19.59 28.12 6.71
N ARG A 184 -19.21 27.84 7.97
CA ARG A 184 -18.77 28.89 8.89
C ARG A 184 -17.34 29.33 8.51
N THR A 185 -17.00 30.59 8.79
CA THR A 185 -15.61 31.07 8.69
C THR A 185 -14.87 30.76 10.00
N GLY A 186 -13.63 30.27 9.93
CA GLY A 186 -12.87 29.86 11.12
C GLY A 186 -11.62 29.06 10.78
N ALA A 187 -11.59 27.78 11.15
CA ALA A 187 -10.51 26.86 10.76
C ALA A 187 -10.46 26.73 9.24
N ASP A 188 -9.28 26.92 8.65
CA ASP A 188 -9.10 26.85 7.20
C ASP A 188 -7.84 26.05 6.87
N TRP A 189 -8.03 25.00 6.08
CA TRP A 189 -6.97 24.15 5.54
C TRP A 189 -7.48 23.62 4.20
N PRO A 190 -7.43 24.45 3.13
CA PRO A 190 -8.27 24.25 1.97
C PRO A 190 -7.92 23.01 1.13
N GLY A 191 -6.77 22.38 1.34
CA GLY A 191 -6.39 21.19 0.59
C GLY A 191 -5.04 20.63 1.01
N PHE A 192 -4.44 19.83 0.13
CA PHE A 192 -3.17 19.17 0.39
C PHE A 192 -2.08 20.16 0.82
N ARG A 193 -1.58 19.98 2.05
CA ARG A 193 -0.53 20.81 2.69
C ARG A 193 -0.95 22.26 3.01
N GLY A 194 -2.24 22.57 3.08
CA GLY A 194 -2.76 23.87 3.51
C GLY A 194 -2.80 24.91 2.38
N SER A 195 -3.12 26.17 2.71
CA SER A 195 -3.35 27.25 1.73
C SER A 195 -2.14 27.51 0.84
N GLU A 196 -0.95 27.58 1.45
CA GLU A 196 0.32 27.80 0.76
C GLU A 196 0.96 26.50 0.25
N ARG A 197 0.32 25.36 0.51
CA ARG A 197 0.82 23.99 0.26
C ARG A 197 2.20 23.70 0.85
N ASP A 198 2.59 24.44 1.88
CA ASP A 198 3.88 24.32 2.56
C ASP A 198 3.85 23.32 3.75
N GLY A 199 2.66 22.87 4.15
CA GLY A 199 2.45 21.92 5.23
C GLY A 199 2.55 22.53 6.62
N ARG A 200 2.32 23.85 6.76
CA ARG A 200 2.50 24.57 8.04
C ARG A 200 1.20 25.22 8.50
N VAL A 201 0.88 25.06 9.78
CA VAL A 201 -0.13 25.87 10.47
C VAL A 201 0.60 27.01 11.19
N SER A 202 0.26 28.25 10.87
CA SER A 202 0.83 29.45 11.50
C SER A 202 -0.05 29.96 12.64
N GLY A 203 0.57 30.59 13.65
CA GLY A 203 -0.16 31.25 14.75
C GLY A 203 -0.75 30.33 15.81
N THR A 204 -0.58 29.01 15.70
CA THR A 204 -1.03 28.02 16.70
C THR A 204 0.16 27.21 17.20
N ARG A 205 0.20 26.95 18.51
CA ARG A 205 1.19 26.06 19.13
C ARG A 205 0.47 24.98 19.91
N ILE A 206 0.76 23.72 19.58
CA ILE A 206 0.25 22.56 20.32
C ILE A 206 1.30 22.09 21.31
N ALA A 207 0.85 21.47 22.42
CA ALA A 207 1.74 20.74 23.29
C ALA A 207 2.26 19.50 22.54
N THR A 208 3.59 19.35 22.48
CA THR A 208 4.25 18.23 21.80
C THR A 208 4.79 17.18 22.76
N ASP A 209 4.81 17.48 24.07
CA ASP A 209 5.13 16.50 25.10
C ASP A 209 3.86 15.78 25.57
N TRP A 210 3.56 14.68 24.88
CA TRP A 210 2.37 13.89 25.16
C TRP A 210 2.49 13.02 26.42
N SER A 211 3.67 12.97 27.06
CA SER A 211 3.81 12.35 28.38
C SER A 211 3.22 13.23 29.49
N VAL A 212 3.22 14.54 29.28
CA VAL A 212 2.69 15.55 30.21
C VAL A 212 1.29 15.99 29.81
N THR A 213 1.03 16.16 28.52
CA THR A 213 -0.25 16.65 28.00
C THR A 213 -0.65 15.82 26.79
N ALA A 214 -1.14 14.61 27.04
CA ALA A 214 -1.69 13.77 26.00
C ALA A 214 -2.94 14.42 25.37
N PRO A 215 -3.10 14.37 24.04
CA PRO A 215 -4.32 14.84 23.40
C PRO A 215 -5.52 13.97 23.81
N SER A 216 -6.69 14.59 24.00
CA SER A 216 -7.95 13.88 24.19
C SER A 216 -8.57 13.53 22.85
N GLU A 217 -8.99 12.27 22.66
CA GLU A 217 -9.80 11.88 21.51
C GLU A 217 -11.17 12.57 21.59
N LEU A 218 -11.48 13.42 20.60
CA LEU A 218 -12.78 14.10 20.53
C LEU A 218 -13.85 13.19 19.95
N TRP A 219 -13.52 12.45 18.89
CA TRP A 219 -14.38 11.47 18.27
C TRP A 219 -13.56 10.53 17.38
N ARG A 220 -14.17 9.40 17.03
CA ARG A 220 -13.65 8.42 16.08
C ARG A 220 -14.80 7.86 15.25
N ARG A 221 -14.62 7.84 13.93
CA ARG A 221 -15.62 7.33 12.98
C ARG A 221 -14.96 6.35 12.01
N PRO A 222 -15.63 5.25 11.65
CA PRO A 222 -15.15 4.38 10.59
C PRO A 222 -15.28 5.11 9.25
N ILE A 223 -14.25 4.99 8.42
CA ILE A 223 -14.12 5.61 7.10
C ILE A 223 -13.60 4.56 6.11
N GLY A 224 -13.95 4.69 4.84
CA GLY A 224 -13.51 3.80 3.79
C GLY A 224 -12.00 3.95 3.53
N PRO A 225 -11.36 2.92 2.94
CA PRO A 225 -9.95 3.01 2.55
C PRO A 225 -9.66 4.17 1.60
N GLY A 226 -8.52 4.82 1.79
CA GLY A 226 -8.01 5.92 0.97
C GLY A 226 -6.73 6.51 1.55
N TRP A 227 -5.98 7.25 0.74
CA TRP A 227 -4.75 7.95 1.17
C TRP A 227 -4.93 9.48 1.22
N SER A 228 -6.16 9.95 0.97
CA SER A 228 -6.51 11.37 1.05
C SER A 228 -6.24 11.91 2.44
N SER A 229 -5.64 13.10 2.50
CA SER A 229 -5.68 13.93 3.69
C SER A 229 -7.06 14.60 3.82
N PHE A 230 -7.19 15.57 4.72
CA PHE A 230 -8.42 16.33 4.90
C PHE A 230 -8.23 17.76 4.39
N ALA A 231 -9.25 18.26 3.69
CA ALA A 231 -9.48 19.69 3.53
C ALA A 231 -10.47 20.16 4.61
N VAL A 232 -10.31 21.38 5.11
CA VAL A 232 -11.10 21.94 6.21
C VAL A 232 -11.57 23.34 5.86
N ARG A 233 -12.85 23.62 6.11
CA ARG A 233 -13.40 24.97 6.09
C ARG A 233 -14.47 25.11 7.17
N GLY A 234 -14.18 25.95 8.14
CA GLY A 234 -15.06 26.19 9.27
C GLY A 234 -15.28 24.94 10.10
N ASP A 235 -16.52 24.46 10.08
CA ASP A 235 -17.03 23.29 10.79
C ASP A 235 -17.14 22.05 9.90
N LEU A 236 -16.66 22.11 8.65
CA LEU A 236 -16.69 20.99 7.71
C LEU A 236 -15.28 20.48 7.40
N ILE A 237 -15.16 19.15 7.31
CA ILE A 237 -13.99 18.46 6.81
C ILE A 237 -14.35 17.61 5.60
N PHE A 238 -13.45 17.58 4.62
CA PHE A 238 -13.65 16.89 3.35
C PHE A 238 -12.48 15.96 3.08
N THR A 239 -12.77 14.76 2.57
CA THR A 239 -11.75 13.79 2.19
C THR A 239 -12.27 12.87 1.10
N GLN A 240 -11.39 12.07 0.51
CA GLN A 240 -11.74 11.01 -0.41
C GLN A 240 -11.55 9.64 0.25
N GLU A 241 -12.53 8.76 0.04
CA GLU A 241 -12.52 7.38 0.53
C GLU A 241 -13.04 6.45 -0.58
N GLN A 242 -12.98 5.14 -0.37
CA GLN A 242 -13.56 4.15 -1.26
C GLN A 242 -14.48 3.23 -0.47
N ARG A 243 -15.65 2.90 -1.01
CA ARG A 243 -16.59 1.96 -0.40
C ARG A 243 -17.11 1.00 -1.46
N GLY A 244 -16.71 -0.26 -1.37
CA GLY A 244 -17.14 -1.28 -2.33
C GLY A 244 -16.72 -0.92 -3.75
N GLY A 245 -17.66 -0.81 -4.67
CA GLY A 245 -17.38 -0.51 -6.08
C GLY A 245 -17.20 0.97 -6.42
N GLU A 246 -17.06 1.84 -5.43
CA GLU A 246 -17.15 3.30 -5.63
C GLU A 246 -16.01 4.06 -4.95
N GLU A 247 -15.43 5.05 -5.65
CA GLU A 247 -14.62 6.13 -5.07
C GLU A 247 -15.57 7.26 -4.64
N LEU A 248 -15.37 7.81 -3.44
CA LEU A 248 -16.26 8.80 -2.85
C LEU A 248 -15.47 10.06 -2.47
N VAL A 249 -16.15 11.19 -2.59
CA VAL A 249 -15.81 12.43 -1.88
C VAL A 249 -16.83 12.57 -0.76
N VAL A 250 -16.35 12.75 0.47
CA VAL A 250 -17.21 12.84 1.65
C VAL A 250 -16.95 14.11 2.43
N CYS A 251 -18.03 14.61 3.04
CA CYS A 251 -18.01 15.72 3.97
C CYS A 251 -18.52 15.28 5.34
N HIS A 252 -17.83 15.72 6.39
CA HIS A 252 -18.21 15.47 7.77
C HIS A 252 -18.20 16.77 8.58
N ARG A 253 -18.93 16.80 9.69
CA ARG A 253 -18.77 17.83 10.71
C ARG A 253 -17.44 17.64 11.43
N LEU A 254 -16.65 18.71 11.52
CA LEU A 254 -15.36 18.73 12.20
C LEU A 254 -15.46 18.34 13.68
N GLU A 255 -16.51 18.78 14.38
CA GLU A 255 -16.66 18.58 15.83
C GLU A 255 -17.16 17.18 16.22
N THR A 256 -17.85 16.47 15.32
CA THR A 256 -18.55 15.20 15.67
C THR A 256 -18.18 14.02 14.76
N GLY A 257 -17.54 14.28 13.62
CA GLY A 257 -17.29 13.32 12.55
C GLY A 257 -18.56 12.84 11.83
N GLU A 258 -19.73 13.38 12.17
CA GLU A 258 -21.00 13.03 11.52
C GLU A 258 -20.93 13.35 10.02
N ARG A 259 -21.28 12.39 9.17
CA ARG A 259 -21.29 12.58 7.73
C ARG A 259 -22.42 13.54 7.34
N VAL A 260 -22.07 14.61 6.62
CA VAL A 260 -23.01 15.62 6.13
C VAL A 260 -23.52 15.24 4.73
N TRP A 261 -22.60 14.87 3.84
CA TRP A 261 -22.92 14.40 2.50
C TRP A 261 -21.82 13.48 1.97
N ALA A 262 -22.15 12.71 0.95
CA ALA A 262 -21.21 11.90 0.19
C ALA A 262 -21.60 11.91 -1.29
N ASN A 263 -20.62 12.01 -2.18
CA ASN A 263 -20.82 11.87 -3.62
C ASN A 263 -19.93 10.74 -4.13
N SER A 264 -20.48 9.82 -4.91
CA SER A 264 -19.77 8.63 -5.39
C SER A 264 -19.58 8.65 -6.90
N ASP A 265 -18.45 8.11 -7.33
CA ASP A 265 -18.20 7.68 -8.69
C ASP A 265 -18.11 6.16 -8.73
N ARG A 266 -18.80 5.55 -9.69
CA ARG A 266 -18.82 4.09 -9.86
C ARG A 266 -17.54 3.59 -10.51
N THR A 267 -16.48 3.58 -9.72
CA THR A 267 -15.13 3.19 -10.08
C THR A 267 -14.41 2.68 -8.83
N ARG A 268 -13.38 1.85 -9.02
CA ARG A 268 -12.59 1.32 -7.91
C ARG A 268 -11.12 1.28 -8.29
N PHE A 269 -10.28 1.84 -7.44
CA PHE A 269 -8.83 1.68 -7.50
C PHE A 269 -8.35 0.68 -6.45
N TRP A 270 -7.39 -0.16 -6.83
CA TRP A 270 -6.67 -1.04 -5.92
C TRP A 270 -5.32 -1.42 -6.52
N GLU A 271 -4.29 -1.38 -5.68
CA GLU A 271 -3.01 -2.03 -5.96
C GLU A 271 -2.46 -2.69 -4.69
N ALA A 272 -1.45 -3.55 -4.86
CA ALA A 272 -1.08 -4.54 -3.84
C ALA A 272 -0.31 -3.97 -2.64
N ILE A 273 0.33 -2.81 -2.77
CA ILE A 273 1.19 -2.19 -1.75
C ILE A 273 0.37 -1.23 -0.89
N GLY A 274 -0.23 -0.22 -1.51
CA GLY A 274 -1.03 0.81 -0.86
C GLY A 274 -2.51 0.47 -0.74
N GLY A 275 -2.97 -0.65 -1.31
CA GLY A 275 -4.33 -1.13 -1.10
C GLY A 275 -5.41 -0.30 -1.83
N PRO A 276 -6.68 -0.39 -1.40
CA PRO A 276 -7.78 0.26 -2.08
C PRO A 276 -7.78 1.78 -1.93
N GLY A 277 -8.41 2.45 -2.89
CA GLY A 277 -8.95 3.79 -2.71
C GLY A 277 -8.15 4.95 -3.28
N PRO A 278 -8.75 6.15 -3.26
CA PRO A 278 -8.21 7.36 -3.87
C PRO A 278 -6.88 7.78 -3.23
N ARG A 279 -6.03 8.46 -4.01
CA ARG A 279 -4.68 8.88 -3.57
C ARG A 279 -4.54 10.37 -3.35
N ALA A 280 -5.34 11.18 -4.02
CA ALA A 280 -5.29 12.64 -3.91
C ALA A 280 -6.16 13.16 -2.76
N THR A 281 -5.87 14.39 -2.33
CA THR A 281 -6.68 15.15 -1.37
C THR A 281 -7.49 16.19 -2.14
N PRO A 282 -8.79 16.40 -1.83
CA PRO A 282 -9.59 17.41 -2.49
C PRO A 282 -9.14 18.83 -2.09
N THR A 283 -9.46 19.82 -2.92
CA THR A 283 -9.10 21.22 -2.74
C THR A 283 -10.33 22.11 -2.78
N LEU A 284 -10.45 22.98 -1.79
CA LEU A 284 -11.53 23.95 -1.62
C LEU A 284 -11.13 25.32 -2.17
N ASP A 285 -12.03 25.93 -2.94
CA ASP A 285 -11.88 27.31 -3.46
C ASP A 285 -13.24 28.01 -3.47
N GLY A 286 -13.40 29.03 -2.62
CA GLY A 286 -14.69 29.69 -2.39
C GLY A 286 -15.80 28.73 -1.96
N ASP A 287 -16.87 28.61 -2.74
CA ASP A 287 -17.97 27.69 -2.46
C ASP A 287 -17.83 26.33 -3.17
N ARG A 288 -16.68 26.09 -3.81
CA ARG A 288 -16.43 24.90 -4.63
C ARG A 288 -15.40 23.98 -3.98
N LEU A 289 -15.56 22.69 -4.26
CA LEU A 289 -14.62 21.62 -3.91
C LEU A 289 -14.23 20.87 -5.18
N TYR A 290 -12.94 20.67 -5.40
CA TYR A 290 -12.39 19.90 -6.51
C TYR A 290 -11.71 18.65 -5.99
N SER A 291 -11.97 17.50 -6.61
CA SER A 291 -11.37 16.21 -6.24
C SER A 291 -10.84 15.48 -7.45
N PHE A 292 -9.75 14.75 -7.30
CA PHE A 292 -9.23 13.89 -8.35
C PHE A 292 -9.14 12.44 -7.86
N GLY A 293 -9.94 11.54 -8.44
CA GLY A 293 -9.94 10.12 -8.10
C GLY A 293 -8.66 9.42 -8.56
N ALA A 294 -8.32 8.29 -7.94
CA ALA A 294 -7.15 7.51 -8.40
C ALA A 294 -7.38 6.94 -9.81
N THR A 295 -8.63 6.85 -10.24
CA THR A 295 -9.07 6.37 -11.56
C THR A 295 -9.34 7.47 -12.60
N SER A 296 -8.73 8.66 -12.41
CA SER A 296 -8.72 9.76 -13.39
C SER A 296 -9.99 10.61 -13.48
N ILE A 297 -10.93 10.47 -12.53
CA ILE A 297 -12.13 11.30 -12.51
C ILE A 297 -11.83 12.59 -11.74
N LEU A 298 -11.84 13.72 -12.44
CA LEU A 298 -11.78 15.06 -11.87
C LEU A 298 -13.20 15.60 -11.73
N ASN A 299 -13.60 15.97 -10.52
CA ASN A 299 -14.92 16.51 -10.24
C ASN A 299 -14.83 17.90 -9.62
N ALA A 300 -15.87 18.69 -9.85
CA ALA A 300 -16.18 19.86 -9.04
C ALA A 300 -17.55 19.70 -8.37
N PHE A 301 -17.64 20.16 -7.13
CA PHE A 301 -18.85 20.13 -6.32
C PHE A 301 -19.12 21.50 -5.70
N GLU A 302 -20.39 21.76 -5.38
CA GLU A 302 -20.74 22.72 -4.37
C GLU A 302 -20.35 22.15 -2.99
N ALA A 303 -19.49 22.85 -2.25
CA ALA A 303 -18.93 22.34 -1.00
C ALA A 303 -19.98 22.18 0.12
N SER A 304 -21.06 22.96 0.07
CA SER A 304 -22.11 23.02 1.10
C SER A 304 -22.99 21.76 1.17
N ASN A 305 -23.16 21.05 0.05
CA ASN A 305 -24.13 19.95 -0.10
C ASN A 305 -23.62 18.77 -0.95
N GLY A 306 -22.43 18.87 -1.55
CA GLY A 306 -21.86 17.82 -2.38
C GLY A 306 -22.50 17.67 -3.76
N LYS A 307 -23.30 18.65 -4.19
CA LYS A 307 -23.88 18.67 -5.54
C LYS A 307 -22.77 18.79 -6.57
N ARG A 308 -22.70 17.79 -7.45
CA ARG A 308 -21.75 17.79 -8.57
C ARG A 308 -22.08 18.90 -9.56
N LEU A 309 -21.11 19.76 -9.81
CA LEU A 309 -21.20 20.85 -10.79
C LEU A 309 -20.77 20.36 -12.18
N TRP A 310 -19.65 19.65 -12.24
CA TRP A 310 -19.15 19.01 -13.46
C TRP A 310 -18.23 17.83 -13.12
N SER A 311 -17.96 16.99 -14.13
CA SER A 311 -17.04 15.85 -14.06
C SER A 311 -16.31 15.67 -15.38
N ARG A 312 -15.02 15.32 -15.30
CA ARG A 312 -14.13 15.03 -16.44
C ARG A 312 -13.32 13.79 -16.17
N ASN A 313 -12.99 13.06 -17.22
CA ASN A 313 -12.04 11.95 -17.15
C ASN A 313 -10.74 12.43 -17.79
N VAL A 314 -9.74 12.69 -16.96
CA VAL A 314 -8.49 13.32 -17.39
C VAL A 314 -7.71 12.40 -18.32
N SER A 315 -7.80 11.08 -18.12
CA SER A 315 -7.18 10.08 -19.00
C SER A 315 -7.77 10.09 -20.40
N ASN A 316 -9.08 10.35 -20.55
CA ASN A 316 -9.68 10.53 -21.87
C ASN A 316 -9.21 11.82 -22.54
N ASP A 317 -8.99 12.88 -21.75
CA ASP A 317 -8.59 14.20 -22.24
C ASP A 317 -7.08 14.25 -22.62
N THR A 318 -6.23 13.47 -21.94
CA THR A 318 -4.78 13.45 -22.18
C THR A 318 -4.28 12.23 -22.94
N GLY A 319 -5.03 11.12 -22.94
CA GLY A 319 -4.58 9.82 -23.44
C GLY A 319 -3.68 9.04 -22.46
N GLU A 320 -3.50 9.53 -21.24
CA GLU A 320 -2.65 8.89 -20.21
C GLU A 320 -3.39 7.76 -19.50
N ASP A 321 -2.74 6.60 -19.38
CA ASP A 321 -3.28 5.48 -18.60
C ASP A 321 -3.25 5.77 -17.09
N VAL A 322 -4.12 5.10 -16.34
CA VAL A 322 -4.07 5.13 -14.87
C VAL A 322 -2.74 4.54 -14.41
N PRO A 323 -1.88 5.31 -13.70
CA PRO A 323 -0.57 4.83 -13.30
C PRO A 323 -0.71 3.72 -12.26
N MET A 324 0.32 2.89 -12.13
CA MET A 324 0.26 1.68 -11.29
C MET A 324 -0.05 1.96 -9.80
N TRP A 325 0.25 3.18 -9.29
CA TRP A 325 -0.07 3.61 -7.92
C TRP A 325 -1.34 4.48 -7.82
N GLY A 326 -2.02 4.71 -8.95
CA GLY A 326 -3.18 5.59 -9.07
C GLY A 326 -2.77 7.06 -9.18
N PHE A 327 -3.67 7.89 -9.69
CA PHE A 327 -3.43 9.33 -9.73
C PHE A 327 -3.44 9.92 -8.31
N SER A 328 -2.32 10.55 -7.92
CA SER A 328 -2.10 11.14 -6.59
C SER A 328 -1.99 12.67 -6.61
N SER A 329 -2.38 13.29 -7.73
CA SER A 329 -2.35 14.74 -7.90
C SER A 329 -3.53 15.39 -7.18
N SER A 330 -3.28 15.99 -6.02
CA SER A 330 -4.25 16.85 -5.35
C SER A 330 -4.46 18.14 -6.14
N PRO A 331 -5.69 18.49 -6.57
CA PRO A 331 -5.94 19.65 -7.43
C PRO A 331 -5.34 20.95 -6.89
N LEU A 332 -4.90 21.84 -7.77
CA LEU A 332 -4.52 23.22 -7.44
C LEU A 332 -5.50 24.16 -8.12
N THR A 333 -5.97 25.19 -7.42
CA THR A 333 -6.80 26.25 -8.01
C THR A 333 -6.01 27.55 -8.06
N VAL A 334 -5.98 28.21 -9.22
CA VAL A 334 -5.38 29.54 -9.43
C VAL A 334 -6.13 30.25 -10.54
N ASP A 335 -6.54 31.49 -10.32
CA ASP A 335 -7.16 32.37 -11.35
C ASP A 335 -8.27 31.69 -12.17
N ASP A 336 -9.33 31.21 -11.51
CA ASP A 336 -10.47 30.49 -12.12
C ASP A 336 -10.10 29.24 -12.92
N ARG A 337 -8.95 28.63 -12.62
CA ARG A 337 -8.50 27.37 -13.23
C ARG A 337 -8.24 26.33 -12.16
N VAL A 338 -8.45 25.07 -12.53
CA VAL A 338 -8.05 23.91 -11.74
C VAL A 338 -6.98 23.12 -12.48
N PHE A 339 -5.90 22.80 -11.79
CA PHE A 339 -4.75 22.09 -12.31
C PHE A 339 -4.60 20.72 -11.66
N VAL A 340 -4.32 19.71 -12.47
CA VAL A 340 -3.96 18.37 -12.04
C VAL A 340 -2.81 17.84 -12.88
N ALA A 341 -1.97 17.00 -12.29
CA ALA A 341 -0.96 16.24 -13.00
C ALA A 341 -1.48 14.83 -13.30
N ALA A 342 -1.52 14.47 -14.58
CA ALA A 342 -1.84 13.13 -15.06
C ALA A 342 -0.54 12.46 -15.54
N ALA A 343 0.12 11.71 -14.64
CA ALA A 343 1.26 10.85 -14.97
C ALA A 343 2.43 11.55 -15.70
N GLY A 344 2.60 12.86 -15.48
CA GLY A 344 3.65 13.67 -16.10
C GLY A 344 3.18 14.69 -17.12
N THR A 345 1.88 14.71 -17.38
CA THR A 345 1.19 15.77 -18.11
C THR A 345 0.47 16.69 -17.14
N LEU A 346 0.84 17.99 -17.12
CA LEU A 346 0.09 19.01 -16.38
C LEU A 346 -1.11 19.45 -17.21
N VAL A 347 -2.28 19.45 -16.59
CA VAL A 347 -3.55 19.75 -17.26
C VAL A 347 -4.23 20.90 -16.54
N ALA A 348 -4.74 21.87 -17.30
CA ALA A 348 -5.54 22.97 -16.79
C ALA A 348 -6.96 22.90 -17.34
N TYR A 349 -7.93 23.02 -16.44
CA TYR A 349 -9.35 23.14 -16.76
C TYR A 349 -9.91 24.47 -16.26
N ASP A 350 -10.95 24.95 -16.91
CA ASP A 350 -11.79 26.02 -16.39
C ASP A 350 -12.47 25.56 -15.09
N ALA A 351 -12.32 26.31 -14.01
CA ALA A 351 -12.86 25.94 -12.70
C ALA A 351 -14.41 25.98 -12.68
N GLY A 352 -14.98 26.86 -13.50
CA GLY A 352 -16.42 27.09 -13.66
C GLY A 352 -17.13 25.94 -14.35
N ALA A 353 -16.73 25.66 -15.59
CA ALA A 353 -17.36 24.76 -16.55
C ALA A 353 -16.70 23.39 -16.64
N GLY A 354 -15.44 23.26 -16.22
CA GLY A 354 -14.64 22.03 -16.36
C GLY A 354 -14.12 21.81 -17.78
N ASP A 355 -14.08 22.84 -18.61
CA ASP A 355 -13.58 22.71 -19.98
C ASP A 355 -12.05 22.64 -19.99
N LEU A 356 -11.51 21.74 -20.80
CA LEU A 356 -10.06 21.61 -20.99
C LEU A 356 -9.52 22.90 -21.62
N LEU A 357 -8.57 23.56 -20.95
CA LEU A 357 -7.95 24.78 -21.44
C LEU A 357 -6.65 24.47 -22.18
N TRP A 358 -5.78 23.65 -21.56
CA TRP A 358 -4.52 23.23 -22.15
C TRP A 358 -3.90 22.04 -21.41
N THR A 359 -2.95 21.38 -22.08
CA THR A 359 -2.07 20.36 -21.53
C THR A 359 -0.61 20.73 -21.80
N VAL A 360 0.29 20.38 -20.89
CA VAL A 360 1.74 20.52 -21.08
C VAL A 360 2.44 19.29 -20.52
N GLU A 361 3.27 18.63 -21.34
CA GLU A 361 4.13 17.54 -20.91
C GLU A 361 5.31 18.10 -20.07
N GLY A 362 5.48 17.59 -18.86
CA GLY A 362 6.56 17.99 -17.93
C GLY A 362 7.52 16.85 -17.55
N GLY A 363 7.11 15.60 -17.73
CA GLY A 363 7.88 14.39 -17.41
C GLY A 363 7.22 13.53 -16.33
N TRP A 364 7.51 12.22 -16.31
CA TRP A 364 6.82 11.23 -15.47
C TRP A 364 7.01 11.48 -13.96
N GLY A 365 5.92 11.45 -13.21
CA GLY A 365 5.98 11.55 -11.75
C GLY A 365 4.62 11.46 -11.05
N TYR A 366 4.68 11.19 -9.75
CA TYR A 366 3.56 11.30 -8.81
C TYR A 366 3.71 12.62 -8.06
N SER A 367 2.97 13.65 -8.47
CA SER A 367 3.09 14.98 -7.88
C SER A 367 1.74 15.68 -7.83
N SER A 368 1.65 16.68 -6.96
CA SER A 368 0.56 17.66 -6.99
C SER A 368 1.14 19.00 -7.45
N PRO A 369 0.42 19.76 -8.30
CA PRO A 369 0.89 21.08 -8.72
C PRO A 369 1.09 22.03 -7.54
N HIS A 370 2.11 22.87 -7.63
CA HIS A 370 2.40 23.94 -6.67
C HIS A 370 2.67 25.22 -7.45
N SER A 371 2.06 26.33 -7.02
CA SER A 371 2.30 27.63 -7.64
C SER A 371 3.66 28.17 -7.24
N ALA A 372 4.36 28.80 -8.17
CA ALA A 372 5.66 29.42 -7.92
C ALA A 372 5.68 30.84 -8.47
N THR A 373 6.06 31.80 -7.64
CA THR A 373 6.24 33.18 -8.11
C THR A 373 7.66 33.35 -8.66
N MET A 374 7.78 33.60 -9.97
CA MET A 374 9.05 33.94 -10.61
C MET A 374 9.03 35.41 -11.04
N LEU A 375 10.03 36.19 -10.63
CA LEU A 375 10.19 37.60 -11.04
C LEU A 375 8.93 38.48 -10.83
N ARG A 376 8.22 38.28 -9.72
CA ARG A 376 6.94 38.96 -9.37
C ARG A 376 5.75 38.67 -10.30
N LYS A 377 5.82 37.61 -11.10
CA LYS A 377 4.65 37.01 -11.75
C LYS A 377 4.38 35.65 -11.11
N CYS A 378 3.13 35.40 -10.75
CA CYS A 378 2.70 34.06 -10.35
C CYS A 378 2.73 33.17 -11.61
N CYS A 379 3.40 32.02 -11.52
CA CYS A 379 3.49 31.03 -12.58
C CYS A 379 2.99 29.67 -12.09
#